data_AF-A0A9P7JH48-F1
#
_entry.id   AF-A0A9P7JH48-F1
#
_cell.length_a   1.000
_cell.length_b   1.000
_cell.length_c   1.000
_cell.angle_alpha   90.00
_cell.angle_beta   90.00
_cell.angle_gamma   90.00
#
_symmetry.space_group_name_H-M   'P 1'
#
loop_
_entity.id
_entity.type
_entity.pdbx_description
1 polymer ?
#
loop_
_entity_poly.entity_id
_entity_poly.type
_entity_poly.pdbx_seq_one_letter_code
_entity_poly.pdbx_strand_id
1 'polypeptide(L)'
;MWIKPYLDLFPSRPNWAFIIDLLIHNLNLNNNNTKSTNPFLLSWDPPTRGPRVNTLPNEIKNLLKTAKQFNVSFTPIKISKDIKKQLPTWCHIGAPLKTYHKTKDKCLQEKHKSITVKNLIKTSKRLTNMRNNSQCHLPHKDCTCPPCKKDRQVGCPNPHKCAANAREILSKLTPKYDMRTKPKKDSLSLMHQ
;
A
#
# COMPACT_ATOMS: atom_id res chain seq x y z
N MET A 1 -22.93 14.17 8.44
CA MET A 1 -21.73 13.58 9.09
C MET A 1 -20.69 13.24 8.02
N TRP A 2 -19.58 13.99 7.93
CA TRP A 2 -18.61 13.92 6.81
C TRP A 2 -17.68 12.69 6.85
N ILE A 3 -17.47 12.09 8.03
CA ILE A 3 -16.51 10.99 8.18
C ILE A 3 -16.95 9.70 7.45
N LYS A 4 -18.27 9.41 7.39
CA LYS A 4 -18.79 8.20 6.76
C LYS A 4 -18.52 8.17 5.23
N PRO A 5 -18.85 9.23 4.46
CA PRO A 5 -18.45 9.32 3.05
C PRO A 5 -16.93 9.35 2.84
N TYR A 6 -16.17 9.95 3.78
CA TYR A 6 -14.71 10.02 3.67
C TYR A 6 -14.04 8.64 3.76
N LEU A 7 -14.56 7.78 4.64
CA LEU A 7 -14.08 6.42 4.88
C LEU A 7 -14.52 5.42 3.80
N ASP A 8 -15.38 5.81 2.86
CA ASP A 8 -15.75 4.96 1.74
C ASP A 8 -14.51 4.65 0.89
N LEU A 9 -14.31 3.36 0.56
CA LEU A 9 -13.20 2.87 -0.25
C LEU A 9 -13.67 2.44 -1.66
N PHE A 10 -14.96 2.55 -1.94
CA PHE A 10 -15.57 2.16 -3.21
C PHE A 10 -15.59 3.32 -4.23
N PRO A 11 -15.91 3.05 -5.51
CA PRO A 11 -15.99 4.09 -6.55
C PRO A 11 -16.97 5.24 -6.25
N SER A 12 -17.90 5.05 -5.32
CA SER A 12 -18.81 6.07 -4.78
C SER A 12 -18.13 7.11 -3.90
N ARG A 13 -16.83 6.93 -3.58
CA ARG A 13 -16.09 7.84 -2.73
C ARG A 13 -16.06 9.25 -3.36
N PRO A 14 -16.46 10.29 -2.61
CA PRO A 14 -16.60 11.62 -3.17
C PRO A 14 -15.25 12.27 -3.52
N ASN A 15 -15.22 13.08 -4.57
CA ASN A 15 -14.01 13.75 -5.07
C ASN A 15 -13.27 14.56 -3.99
N TRP A 16 -14.00 15.23 -3.10
CA TRP A 16 -13.39 16.01 -2.02
C TRP A 16 -12.58 15.15 -1.04
N ALA A 17 -12.90 13.85 -0.88
CA ALA A 17 -12.16 12.98 0.02
C ALA A 17 -10.71 12.75 -0.47
N PHE A 18 -10.51 12.73 -1.79
CA PHE A 18 -9.17 12.64 -2.38
C PHE A 18 -8.36 13.93 -2.16
N ILE A 19 -9.01 15.09 -2.20
CA ILE A 19 -8.39 16.38 -1.85
C ILE A 19 -7.95 16.37 -0.38
N ILE A 20 -8.80 15.86 0.51
CA ILE A 20 -8.46 15.74 1.93
C ILE A 20 -7.30 14.77 2.14
N ASP A 21 -7.25 13.63 1.44
CA ASP A 21 -6.09 12.72 1.50
C ASP A 21 -4.79 13.45 1.12
N LEU A 22 -4.81 14.29 0.07
CA LEU A 22 -3.67 15.11 -0.35
C LEU A 22 -3.22 16.07 0.75
N LEU A 23 -4.16 16.81 1.33
CA LEU A 23 -3.89 17.79 2.38
C LEU A 23 -3.34 17.12 3.65
N ILE A 24 -3.92 16.00 4.07
CA ILE A 24 -3.42 15.25 5.24
C ILE A 24 -2.05 14.65 4.93
N HIS A 25 -1.84 14.13 3.72
CA HIS A 25 -0.55 13.54 3.34
C HIS A 25 0.61 14.54 3.43
N ASN A 26 0.37 15.82 3.11
CA ASN A 26 1.37 16.89 3.24
C ASN A 26 1.85 17.12 4.68
N LEU A 27 1.15 16.59 5.70
CA LEU A 27 1.61 16.64 7.08
C LEU A 27 2.71 15.61 7.39
N ASN A 28 2.88 14.59 6.53
CA ASN A 28 3.82 13.51 6.73
C ASN A 28 5.24 13.92 6.34
N LEU A 29 6.08 14.15 7.35
CA LEU A 29 7.49 14.50 7.19
C LEU A 29 8.31 13.47 6.40
N ASN A 30 7.92 12.20 6.46
CA ASN A 30 8.76 11.15 5.90
C ASN A 30 8.71 11.08 4.38
N ASN A 31 7.87 11.88 3.71
CA ASN A 31 7.82 12.14 2.27
C ASN A 31 8.21 10.93 1.40
N ASN A 32 7.75 9.75 1.82
CA ASN A 32 7.84 8.55 1.01
C ASN A 32 6.91 8.84 -0.17
N ASN A 33 7.29 8.52 -1.40
CA ASN A 33 6.51 8.78 -2.63
C ASN A 33 5.18 7.98 -2.71
N THR A 34 4.52 7.74 -1.57
CA THR A 34 3.12 7.38 -1.49
C THR A 34 2.29 8.50 -2.06
N LYS A 35 1.75 8.27 -3.26
CA LYS A 35 0.60 9.04 -3.72
C LYS A 35 -0.45 9.07 -2.62
N SER A 36 -1.09 10.22 -2.46
CA SER A 36 -2.11 10.50 -1.44
C SER A 36 -3.12 9.37 -1.36
N THR A 37 -2.96 8.58 -0.31
CA THR A 37 -3.80 7.45 0.03
C THR A 37 -4.49 7.79 1.33
N ASN A 38 -5.70 7.28 1.51
CA ASN A 38 -6.44 7.46 2.76
C ASN A 38 -5.55 7.10 3.97
N PRO A 39 -5.29 8.05 4.89
CA PRO A 39 -4.38 7.86 6.01
C PRO A 39 -4.83 6.73 6.95
N PHE A 40 -6.12 6.41 7.01
CA PHE A 40 -6.65 5.32 7.83
C PHE A 40 -6.28 3.91 7.31
N LEU A 41 -5.75 3.83 6.09
CA LEU A 41 -5.20 2.59 5.51
C LEU A 41 -3.69 2.44 5.78
N LEU A 42 -3.06 3.46 6.34
CA LEU A 42 -1.63 3.50 6.61
C LEU A 42 -1.35 3.21 8.09
N SER A 43 -0.11 2.81 8.37
CA SER A 43 0.40 2.64 9.74
C SER A 43 0.74 3.97 10.42
N TRP A 44 0.48 5.11 9.76
CA TRP A 44 0.80 6.45 10.25
C TRP A 44 -0.45 7.12 10.83
N ASP A 45 -0.35 7.63 12.06
CA ASP A 45 -1.40 8.42 12.72
C ASP A 45 -1.19 9.92 12.42
N PRO A 46 -2.13 10.59 11.70
CA PRO A 46 -2.03 12.01 11.45
C PRO A 46 -2.04 12.83 12.76
N PRO A 47 -1.19 13.86 12.88
CA PRO A 47 -1.20 14.71 14.06
C PRO A 47 -2.53 15.49 14.14
N THR A 48 -3.04 15.69 15.36
CA THR A 48 -4.25 16.47 15.64
C THR A 48 -3.96 17.83 16.30
N ARG A 49 -2.68 18.10 16.60
CA ARG A 49 -2.19 19.32 17.27
C ARG A 49 -0.85 19.75 16.65
N GLY A 50 -0.49 21.01 16.86
CA GLY A 50 0.81 21.57 16.45
C GLY A 50 0.76 22.41 15.16
N PRO A 51 1.88 23.08 14.82
CA PRO A 51 1.92 24.12 13.78
C PRO A 51 1.58 23.59 12.38
N ARG A 52 1.93 22.34 12.07
CA ARG A 52 1.59 21.74 10.76
C ARG A 52 0.11 21.49 10.60
N VAL A 53 -0.58 21.10 11.66
CA VAL A 53 -2.04 20.86 11.61
C VAL A 53 -2.79 22.18 11.46
N ASN A 54 -2.19 23.29 11.89
CA ASN A 54 -2.79 24.62 11.75
C ASN A 54 -2.88 25.09 10.30
N THR A 55 -2.14 24.48 9.37
CA THR A 55 -2.27 24.78 7.93
C THR A 55 -3.51 24.15 7.30
N LEU A 56 -4.17 23.20 7.99
CA LEU A 56 -5.40 22.59 7.51
C LEU A 56 -6.62 23.48 7.81
N PRO A 57 -7.69 23.40 6.99
CA PRO A 57 -9.02 23.91 7.35
C PRO A 57 -9.58 23.27 8.62
N ASN A 58 -10.43 24.00 9.35
CA ASN A 58 -10.99 23.54 10.63
C ASN A 58 -11.85 22.28 10.49
N GLU A 59 -12.51 22.10 9.35
CA GLU A 59 -13.32 20.94 9.02
C GLU A 59 -12.48 19.65 9.01
N ILE A 60 -11.28 19.73 8.41
CA ILE A 60 -10.35 18.59 8.34
C ILE A 60 -9.77 18.30 9.73
N LYS A 61 -9.44 19.34 10.52
CA LYS A 61 -8.99 19.16 11.91
C LYS A 61 -10.06 18.46 12.74
N ASN A 62 -11.32 18.87 12.59
CA ASN A 62 -12.44 18.26 13.30
C ASN A 62 -12.64 16.81 12.86
N LEU A 63 -12.55 16.52 11.55
CA LEU A 63 -12.58 15.15 11.03
C LEU A 63 -11.50 14.27 11.68
N LEU A 64 -10.25 14.74 11.76
CA LEU A 64 -9.16 14.00 12.39
C LEU A 64 -9.37 13.81 13.90
N LYS A 65 -9.82 14.86 14.61
CA LYS A 65 -10.12 14.78 16.05
C LYS A 65 -11.25 13.79 16.33
N THR A 66 -12.34 13.85 15.57
CA THR A 66 -13.47 12.93 15.67
C THR A 66 -13.02 11.50 15.38
N ALA A 67 -12.25 11.27 14.32
CA ALA A 67 -11.72 9.95 14.01
C ALA A 67 -10.89 9.38 15.17
N LYS A 68 -10.03 10.20 15.78
CA LYS A 68 -9.20 9.80 16.93
C LYS A 68 -10.03 9.54 18.18
N GLN A 69 -11.00 10.41 18.48
CA GLN A 69 -11.92 10.27 19.61
C GLN A 69 -12.71 8.95 19.54
N PHE A 70 -13.15 8.56 18.35
CA PHE A 70 -13.89 7.33 18.12
C PHE A 70 -13.01 6.14 17.72
N ASN A 71 -11.67 6.25 17.83
CA ASN A 71 -10.70 5.21 17.49
C ASN A 71 -10.93 4.58 16.10
N VAL A 72 -11.31 5.42 15.12
CA VAL A 72 -11.57 5.00 13.75
C VAL A 72 -10.27 4.47 13.14
N SER A 73 -10.28 3.20 12.78
CA SER A 73 -9.14 2.52 12.17
C SER A 73 -9.61 1.47 11.18
N PHE A 74 -8.80 1.16 10.18
CA PHE A 74 -9.10 0.07 9.25
C PHE A 74 -8.82 -1.29 9.92
N THR A 75 -9.81 -1.79 10.67
CA THR A 75 -9.73 -3.08 11.39
C THR A 75 -10.79 -4.08 10.92
N PRO A 76 -10.88 -4.38 9.61
CA PRO A 76 -11.86 -5.33 9.11
C PRO A 76 -11.70 -6.70 9.77
N ILE A 77 -12.82 -7.33 10.13
CA ILE A 77 -12.86 -8.70 10.70
C ILE A 77 -12.32 -9.69 9.66
N LYS A 78 -12.75 -9.54 8.41
CA LYS A 78 -12.32 -10.36 7.28
C LYS A 78 -11.98 -9.46 6.09
N ILE A 79 -10.82 -9.69 5.47
CA ILE A 79 -10.38 -8.96 4.28
C ILE A 79 -10.38 -9.89 3.08
N SER A 80 -11.12 -9.54 2.04
CA SER A 80 -11.10 -10.28 0.78
C SER A 80 -9.73 -10.13 0.10
N LYS A 81 -9.37 -11.10 -0.76
CA LYS A 81 -8.12 -11.04 -1.53
C LYS A 81 -8.04 -9.79 -2.41
N ASP A 82 -9.17 -9.31 -2.90
CA ASP A 82 -9.18 -8.15 -3.80
C ASP A 82 -8.99 -6.84 -3.04
N ILE A 83 -9.54 -6.72 -1.82
CA ILE A 83 -9.23 -5.58 -0.95
C ILE A 83 -7.76 -5.61 -0.55
N LYS A 84 -7.21 -6.77 -0.14
CA LYS A 84 -5.77 -6.90 0.20
C LYS A 84 -4.85 -6.41 -0.93
N LYS A 85 -5.18 -6.70 -2.20
CA LYS A 85 -4.42 -6.26 -3.37
C LYS A 85 -4.45 -4.73 -3.56
N GLN A 86 -5.52 -4.07 -3.16
CA GLN A 86 -5.71 -2.63 -3.33
C GLN A 86 -5.05 -1.82 -2.21
N LEU A 87 -4.67 -2.45 -1.08
CA LEU A 87 -3.99 -1.78 0.01
C LEU A 87 -2.67 -1.14 -0.45
N PRO A 88 -2.30 0.01 0.15
CA PRO A 88 -1.07 0.72 -0.18
C PRO A 88 0.16 -0.14 0.14
N THR A 89 1.17 -0.10 -0.73
CA THR A 89 2.42 -0.82 -0.52
C THR A 89 3.22 -0.30 0.66
N TRP A 90 3.31 1.02 0.79
CA TRP A 90 4.21 1.69 1.72
C TRP A 90 3.44 2.15 2.96
N CYS A 91 4.11 2.17 4.11
CA CYS A 91 3.46 2.43 5.40
C CYS A 91 2.22 1.54 5.58
N HIS A 92 2.28 0.29 5.11
CA HIS A 92 1.16 -0.64 5.12
C HIS A 92 0.80 -0.99 6.57
N ILE A 93 -0.49 -0.95 6.92
CA ILE A 93 -1.00 -1.19 8.29
C ILE A 93 -0.57 -2.55 8.90
N GLY A 94 -0.37 -3.55 8.04
CA GLY A 94 0.12 -4.88 8.41
C GLY A 94 1.64 -5.09 8.33
N ALA A 95 2.44 -4.05 8.12
CA ALA A 95 3.90 -4.18 8.04
C ALA A 95 4.56 -3.79 9.38
N PRO A 96 5.56 -4.54 9.88
CA PRO A 96 6.29 -4.17 11.08
C PRO A 96 7.12 -2.89 10.87
N LEU A 97 7.48 -2.24 11.97
CA LEU A 97 8.45 -1.14 11.97
C LEU A 97 9.74 -1.63 11.29
N LYS A 98 10.39 -0.76 10.50
CA LYS A 98 11.61 -1.06 9.72
C LYS A 98 11.43 -2.01 8.52
N THR A 99 10.21 -2.23 8.03
CA THR A 99 9.98 -2.98 6.78
C THR A 99 10.59 -2.28 5.57
N TYR A 100 10.53 -0.94 5.54
CA TYR A 100 10.87 -0.12 4.39
C TYR A 100 12.25 0.53 4.54
N HIS A 101 12.97 0.65 3.44
CA HIS A 101 14.32 1.19 3.35
C HIS A 101 14.43 2.20 2.21
N LYS A 102 14.74 3.46 2.53
CA LYS A 102 14.82 4.58 1.57
C LYS A 102 15.64 4.27 0.32
N THR A 103 16.78 3.59 0.47
CA THR A 103 17.69 3.28 -0.65
C THR A 103 17.25 2.06 -1.46
N LYS A 104 16.83 0.97 -0.81
CA LYS A 104 16.39 -0.27 -1.49
C LYS A 104 15.06 -0.10 -2.20
N ASP A 105 14.17 0.73 -1.66
CA ASP A 105 12.80 0.88 -2.12
C ASP A 105 12.64 1.96 -3.19
N LYS A 106 13.62 2.86 -3.32
CA LYS A 106 13.59 4.00 -4.24
C LYS A 106 13.19 3.61 -5.66
N CYS A 107 13.80 2.55 -6.20
CA CYS A 107 13.49 2.10 -7.55
C CYS A 107 12.05 1.56 -7.66
N LEU A 108 11.56 0.83 -6.66
CA LEU A 108 10.18 0.33 -6.61
C LEU A 108 9.16 1.48 -6.55
N GLN A 109 9.50 2.56 -5.85
CA GLN A 109 8.68 3.77 -5.74
C GLN A 109 8.67 4.60 -7.02
N GLU A 110 9.86 4.95 -7.53
CA GLU A 110 10.01 5.93 -8.61
C GLU A 110 9.87 5.33 -10.01
N LYS A 111 10.50 4.17 -10.25
CA LYS A 111 10.56 3.55 -11.59
C LYS A 111 9.43 2.56 -11.79
N HIS A 112 9.21 1.65 -10.84
CA HIS A 112 8.13 0.67 -10.94
C HIS A 112 6.76 1.21 -10.51
N LYS A 113 6.71 2.40 -9.88
CA LYS A 113 5.47 3.04 -9.39
C LYS A 113 4.61 2.07 -8.58
N SER A 114 5.25 1.33 -7.67
CA SER A 114 4.58 0.29 -6.86
C SER A 114 3.75 0.94 -5.76
N ILE A 115 2.50 1.27 -6.08
CA ILE A 115 1.60 2.00 -5.16
C ILE A 115 0.79 1.02 -4.30
N THR A 116 0.39 -0.12 -4.87
CA THR A 116 -0.48 -1.10 -4.20
C THR A 116 0.20 -2.45 -4.02
N VAL A 117 -0.27 -3.25 -3.06
CA VAL A 117 0.19 -4.64 -2.85
C VAL A 117 0.13 -5.45 -4.16
N LYS A 118 -0.86 -5.20 -5.03
CA LYS A 118 -0.96 -5.79 -6.39
C LYS A 118 0.29 -5.52 -7.23
N ASN A 119 0.86 -4.31 -7.16
CA ASN A 119 2.08 -3.97 -7.90
C ASN A 119 3.26 -4.82 -7.42
N LEU A 120 3.46 -4.96 -6.10
CA LEU A 120 4.53 -5.80 -5.55
C LEU A 120 4.37 -7.28 -5.93
N ILE A 121 3.15 -7.80 -5.89
CA ILE A 121 2.86 -9.18 -6.32
C ILE A 121 3.24 -9.36 -7.79
N LYS A 122 2.82 -8.42 -8.66
CA LYS A 122 3.16 -8.46 -10.09
C LYS A 122 4.68 -8.44 -10.31
N THR A 123 5.41 -7.61 -9.58
CA THR A 123 6.87 -7.49 -9.68
C THR A 123 7.56 -8.77 -9.19
N SER A 124 7.14 -9.33 -8.06
CA SER A 124 7.75 -10.53 -7.46
C SER A 124 7.40 -11.84 -8.17
N LYS A 125 6.28 -11.91 -8.91
CA LYS A 125 5.82 -13.12 -9.61
C LYS A 125 6.85 -13.72 -10.57
N ARG A 126 7.75 -12.92 -11.13
CA ARG A 126 8.83 -13.42 -12.00
C ARG A 126 9.79 -14.38 -11.29
N LEU A 127 9.92 -14.27 -9.96
CA LEU A 127 10.80 -15.14 -9.17
C LEU A 127 10.28 -16.57 -9.03
N THR A 128 9.00 -16.82 -9.33
CA THR A 128 8.38 -18.15 -9.23
C THR A 128 8.20 -18.84 -10.58
N ASN A 129 8.37 -18.11 -11.69
CA ASN A 129 8.17 -18.62 -13.05
C ASN A 129 9.49 -19.18 -13.63
N MET A 130 10.04 -20.22 -13.01
CA MET A 130 11.32 -20.86 -13.37
C MET A 130 11.15 -22.05 -14.36
N ARG A 131 10.07 -22.13 -15.14
CA ARG A 131 9.81 -23.32 -15.99
C ARG A 131 10.61 -23.30 -17.30
N ASN A 132 11.74 -24.01 -17.32
CA ASN A 132 12.46 -24.69 -18.42
C ASN A 132 12.27 -24.19 -19.87
N ASN A 133 12.28 -22.88 -20.13
CA ASN A 133 12.33 -22.37 -21.49
C ASN A 133 13.19 -21.11 -21.57
N SER A 134 13.72 -20.78 -22.75
CA SER A 134 14.68 -19.68 -22.99
C SER A 134 14.17 -18.26 -22.66
N GLN A 135 12.95 -18.15 -22.14
CA GLN A 135 12.30 -16.92 -21.66
C GLN A 135 12.16 -16.86 -20.12
N CYS A 136 12.77 -17.81 -19.40
CA CYS A 136 12.78 -17.84 -17.95
C CYS A 136 13.46 -16.62 -17.33
N HIS A 137 12.99 -16.25 -16.14
CA HIS A 137 13.65 -15.25 -15.32
C HIS A 137 14.96 -15.82 -14.76
N LEU A 138 16.05 -15.07 -14.89
CA LEU A 138 17.36 -15.40 -14.32
C LEU A 138 17.65 -14.46 -13.15
N PRO A 139 18.33 -14.91 -12.07
CA PRO A 139 18.68 -14.10 -10.92
C PRO A 139 19.85 -13.13 -11.21
N HIS A 140 19.76 -12.40 -12.33
CA HIS A 140 20.79 -11.49 -12.81
C HIS A 140 20.18 -10.14 -13.24
N LYS A 141 20.96 -9.06 -13.14
CA LYS A 141 20.55 -7.71 -13.55
C LYS A 141 20.20 -7.62 -15.04
N ASP A 142 20.89 -8.40 -15.86
CA ASP A 142 20.78 -8.40 -17.33
C ASP A 142 19.84 -9.48 -17.86
N CYS A 143 19.01 -10.10 -17.00
CA CYS A 143 18.03 -11.11 -17.41
C CYS A 143 17.21 -10.63 -18.62
N THR A 144 17.17 -11.44 -19.68
CA THR A 144 16.55 -11.08 -20.97
C THR A 144 15.05 -11.36 -21.03
N CYS A 145 14.44 -11.83 -19.94
CA CYS A 145 13.01 -12.11 -19.89
C CYS A 145 12.19 -10.81 -20.16
N PRO A 146 11.01 -10.91 -20.79
CA PRO A 146 10.22 -9.73 -21.16
C PRO A 146 9.93 -8.76 -20.00
N PRO A 147 9.59 -9.22 -18.77
CA PRO A 147 9.41 -8.32 -17.63
C PRO A 147 10.68 -7.52 -17.27
N CYS A 148 11.86 -8.15 -17.29
CA CYS A 148 13.12 -7.47 -16.97
C CYS A 148 13.53 -6.47 -18.06
N LYS A 149 13.29 -6.80 -19.34
CA LYS A 149 13.48 -5.85 -20.44
C LYS A 149 12.59 -4.60 -20.28
N LYS A 150 11.30 -4.79 -19.98
CA LYS A 150 10.36 -3.68 -19.74
C LYS A 150 10.78 -2.81 -18.56
N ASP A 151 11.25 -3.42 -17.47
CA ASP A 151 11.72 -2.65 -16.32
C ASP A 151 12.98 -1.84 -16.64
N ARG A 152 13.91 -2.38 -17.42
CA ARG A 152 15.10 -1.61 -17.86
C ARG A 152 14.73 -0.46 -18.79
N GLN A 153 13.72 -0.61 -19.65
CA GLN A 153 13.22 0.47 -20.51
C GLN A 153 12.68 1.68 -19.71
N VAL A 154 12.14 1.45 -18.50
CA VAL A 154 11.72 2.54 -17.60
C VAL A 154 12.84 3.02 -16.67
N GLY A 155 14.08 2.58 -16.90
CA GLY A 155 15.27 3.00 -16.16
C GLY A 155 15.54 2.24 -14.86
N CYS A 156 15.04 1.02 -14.70
CA CYS A 156 15.42 0.16 -13.57
C CYS A 156 16.83 -0.44 -13.80
N PRO A 157 17.82 -0.22 -12.92
CA PRO A 157 19.18 -0.73 -13.10
C PRO A 157 19.31 -2.22 -12.77
N ASN A 158 18.42 -2.77 -11.94
CA ASN A 158 18.46 -4.18 -11.56
C ASN A 158 17.04 -4.69 -11.27
N PRO A 159 16.32 -5.18 -12.30
CA PRO A 159 14.96 -5.70 -12.15
C PRO A 159 14.87 -6.90 -11.20
N HIS A 160 15.90 -7.76 -11.17
CA HIS A 160 15.91 -8.91 -10.26
C HIS A 160 15.95 -8.46 -8.79
N LYS A 161 16.83 -7.51 -8.45
CA LYS A 161 16.92 -6.94 -7.10
C LYS A 161 15.61 -6.29 -6.68
N CYS A 162 14.93 -5.58 -7.58
CA CYS A 162 13.61 -5.00 -7.31
C CYS A 162 12.55 -6.07 -7.05
N ALA A 163 12.54 -7.17 -7.82
CA ALA A 163 11.65 -8.30 -7.59
C ALA A 163 11.92 -9.01 -6.26
N ALA A 164 13.19 -9.18 -5.89
CA ALA A 164 13.59 -9.75 -4.60
C ALA A 164 13.15 -8.85 -3.43
N ASN A 165 13.38 -7.53 -3.53
CA ASN A 165 12.92 -6.57 -2.53
C ASN A 165 11.38 -6.58 -2.39
N ALA A 166 10.66 -6.59 -3.52
CA ALA A 166 9.19 -6.70 -3.51
C ALA A 166 8.71 -7.97 -2.79
N ARG A 167 9.39 -9.11 -2.98
CA ARG A 167 9.09 -10.36 -2.27
C ARG A 167 9.41 -10.27 -0.78
N GLU A 168 10.52 -9.63 -0.41
CA GLU A 168 10.91 -9.40 0.98
C GLU A 168 9.84 -8.59 1.72
N ILE A 169 9.40 -7.46 1.15
CA ILE A 169 8.34 -6.62 1.73
C ILE A 169 7.04 -7.44 1.92
N LEU A 170 6.63 -8.19 0.90
CA LEU A 170 5.42 -9.04 0.98
C LEU A 170 5.52 -10.11 2.06
N SER A 171 6.71 -10.66 2.31
CA SER A 171 6.91 -11.70 3.33
C SER A 171 6.85 -11.18 4.77
N LYS A 172 7.04 -9.87 4.97
CA LYS A 172 6.99 -9.23 6.29
C LYS A 172 5.57 -8.83 6.70
N LEU A 173 4.59 -8.91 5.79
CA LEU A 173 3.20 -8.57 6.11
C LEU A 173 2.61 -9.58 7.10
N THR A 174 1.88 -9.10 8.10
CA THR A 174 1.23 -9.98 9.08
C THR A 174 0.21 -10.90 8.41
N PRO A 175 -0.09 -12.08 9.00
CA PRO A 175 -0.98 -13.08 8.39
C PRO A 175 -2.35 -12.55 7.97
N LYS A 176 -2.88 -11.54 8.68
CA LYS A 176 -4.15 -10.88 8.35
C LYS A 176 -4.13 -10.27 6.94
N TYR A 177 -3.00 -9.73 6.51
CA TYR A 177 -2.84 -9.02 5.24
C TYR A 177 -2.04 -9.80 4.19
N ASP A 178 -1.40 -10.91 4.58
CA ASP A 178 -0.76 -11.82 3.63
C ASP A 178 -1.81 -12.37 2.64
N MET A 179 -1.45 -12.44 1.36
CA MET A 179 -2.26 -12.96 0.27
C MET A 179 -2.32 -14.50 0.24
N ARG A 180 -1.35 -15.15 0.88
CA ARG A 180 -1.26 -16.61 0.95
C ARG A 180 -2.18 -17.20 2.00
N THR A 181 -2.57 -16.41 3.00
CA THR A 181 -3.47 -16.86 4.07
C THR A 181 -4.89 -16.97 3.55
N LYS A 182 -5.50 -18.14 3.78
CA LYS A 182 -6.94 -18.30 3.57
C LYS A 182 -7.65 -17.54 4.70
N PRO A 183 -8.67 -16.72 4.39
CA PRO A 183 -9.45 -16.09 5.45
C PRO A 183 -10.10 -17.20 6.29
N LYS A 184 -10.00 -17.09 7.62
CA LYS A 184 -10.68 -18.01 8.53
C LYS A 184 -12.17 -18.01 8.17
N LYS A 185 -12.79 -19.18 8.01
CA LYS A 185 -14.25 -19.29 7.94
C LYS A 185 -14.73 -18.85 9.32
N ASP A 186 -15.41 -17.71 9.37
CA ASP A 186 -16.07 -17.28 10.58
C ASP A 186 -17.52 -17.74 10.51
N SER A 187 -17.97 -18.46 11.54
CA SER A 187 -19.31 -19.06 11.63
C SER A 187 -20.42 -18.02 11.86
N LEU A 188 -20.10 -16.73 11.69
CA LEU A 188 -20.94 -15.58 11.95
C LEU A 188 -21.23 -14.76 10.68
N SER A 189 -21.03 -15.35 9.49
CA SER A 189 -21.39 -14.68 8.25
C SER A 189 -22.91 -14.69 8.07
N LEU A 190 -23.61 -13.75 8.71
CA LEU A 190 -24.97 -13.36 8.30
C LEU A 190 -24.85 -12.68 6.93
N MET A 191 -24.82 -13.49 5.87
CA MET A 191 -25.15 -12.99 4.55
C MET A 191 -26.66 -12.81 4.56
N HIS A 192 -27.12 -11.55 4.60
CA HIS A 192 -28.49 -11.26 4.20
C HIS A 192 -28.69 -11.84 2.79
N GLN A 193 -29.71 -12.70 2.69
CA GLN A 193 -30.23 -13.26 1.45
C GLN A 193 -30.74 -12.15 0.53
#